data_AF-A0A954D1Q9-F1
#
_entry.id   AF-A0A954D1Q9-F1
#
_cell.length_a   1.000
_cell.length_b   1.000
_cell.length_c   1.000
_cell.angle_alpha   90.00
_cell.angle_beta   90.00
_cell.angle_gamma   90.00
#
_symmetry.space_group_name_H-M   'P 1'
#
loop_
_entity.id
_entity.type
_entity.pdbx_description
1 polymer ?
#
loop_
_entity_poly.entity_id
_entity_poly.type
_entity_poly.pdbx_seq_one_letter_code
_entity_poly.pdbx_strand_id
1 'polypeptide(L)'
;MHSLSLLACALGAVSALAYVPVASDSPPGAAPACIVQDKAKDEDSAQTCAMCHKDIHAEWKDRKHAKAWDDEVYQNSIKKKRNAKLCHACHIPGSVLAKAGRRPAKRDKNLHEGVTCVSCHKQDGKIHGPFGAKTDAHESVKDPMFAEKNSSGLCLSCHSTKIDVVLPVGRDFKSAKLAEKGKSCVGCHMPEVERHMAVSPVNGKPTGEKRKGRSHAMLGPNDAEFCALAFKLSATKADGKLVLHMENGAGHGVPGL
;
A
#
# COMPACT_ATOMS: atom_id res chain seq x y z
N MET A 1 -20.45 -6.25 -85.21
CA MET A 1 -21.47 -7.31 -85.13
C MET A 1 -21.69 -7.60 -83.65
N HIS A 2 -22.95 -7.54 -83.23
CA HIS A 2 -23.38 -7.48 -81.83
C HIS A 2 -23.04 -8.76 -81.04
N SER A 3 -22.77 -8.60 -79.74
CA SER A 3 -23.54 -9.29 -78.70
C SER A 3 -23.18 -8.77 -77.31
N LEU A 4 -24.19 -8.24 -76.62
CA LEU A 4 -24.24 -8.08 -75.18
C LEU A 4 -24.06 -9.46 -74.52
N SER A 5 -23.39 -9.53 -73.37
CA SER A 5 -23.55 -10.65 -72.45
C SER A 5 -23.62 -10.16 -71.02
N LEU A 6 -24.60 -10.73 -70.33
CA LEU A 6 -25.19 -10.30 -69.08
C LEU A 6 -24.30 -10.55 -67.86
N LEU A 7 -24.53 -9.68 -66.88
CA LEU A 7 -24.25 -9.80 -65.46
C LEU A 7 -24.58 -11.20 -64.91
N ALA A 8 -23.66 -11.80 -64.17
CA ALA A 8 -23.95 -12.82 -63.18
C ALA A 8 -23.08 -12.55 -61.93
N CYS A 9 -23.67 -11.87 -60.95
CA CYS A 9 -23.08 -11.67 -59.62
C CYS A 9 -23.31 -12.95 -58.81
N ALA A 10 -22.26 -13.72 -58.54
CA ALA A 10 -22.35 -14.90 -57.68
C ALA A 10 -22.44 -14.46 -56.21
N LEU A 11 -23.64 -14.52 -55.65
CA LEU A 11 -23.86 -14.44 -54.20
C LEU A 11 -23.42 -15.77 -53.57
N GLY A 12 -22.26 -15.76 -52.91
CA GLY A 12 -21.83 -16.85 -52.05
C GLY A 12 -22.72 -16.94 -50.81
N ALA A 13 -23.37 -18.09 -50.63
CA ALA A 13 -24.15 -18.40 -49.43
C ALA A 13 -23.20 -18.59 -48.24
N VAL A 14 -23.21 -17.65 -47.29
CA VAL A 14 -22.57 -17.82 -45.99
C VAL A 14 -23.56 -18.57 -45.11
N SER A 15 -23.30 -19.85 -44.84
CA SER A 15 -24.05 -20.62 -43.84
C SER A 15 -23.90 -19.97 -42.47
N ALA A 16 -24.96 -19.33 -41.99
CA ALA A 16 -25.07 -18.87 -40.62
C ALA A 16 -25.12 -20.09 -39.70
N LEU A 17 -24.00 -20.43 -39.08
CA LEU A 17 -23.99 -21.28 -37.89
C LEU A 17 -24.73 -20.51 -36.79
N ALA A 18 -25.94 -20.96 -36.49
CA ALA A 18 -26.72 -20.44 -35.37
C ALA A 18 -25.91 -20.65 -34.08
N TYR A 19 -25.41 -19.53 -33.52
CA TYR A 19 -24.85 -19.49 -32.19
C TYR A 19 -25.97 -19.80 -31.20
N VAL A 20 -25.95 -21.01 -30.62
CA VAL A 20 -26.80 -21.36 -29.49
C VAL A 20 -26.10 -20.83 -28.24
N PRO A 21 -26.63 -19.79 -27.57
CA PRO A 21 -26.04 -19.35 -26.32
C PRO A 21 -26.27 -20.44 -25.27
N VAL A 22 -25.19 -20.98 -24.73
CA VAL A 22 -25.26 -21.80 -23.51
C VAL A 22 -25.69 -20.85 -22.39
N ALA A 23 -26.92 -21.00 -21.93
CA ALA A 23 -27.41 -20.30 -20.75
C ALA A 23 -26.57 -20.74 -19.54
N SER A 24 -25.82 -19.81 -18.96
CA SER A 24 -25.17 -20.02 -17.67
C SER A 24 -26.17 -19.71 -16.56
N ASP A 25 -26.60 -20.73 -15.83
CA ASP A 25 -27.54 -20.64 -14.69
C ASP A 25 -26.95 -19.96 -13.43
N SER A 26 -26.02 -19.01 -13.59
CA SER A 26 -25.49 -18.23 -12.46
C SER A 26 -26.30 -16.95 -12.30
N PRO A 27 -26.94 -16.73 -11.13
CA PRO A 27 -27.69 -15.51 -10.88
C PRO A 27 -26.75 -14.28 -10.93
N PRO A 28 -27.21 -13.15 -11.49
CA PRO A 28 -26.43 -11.92 -11.47
C PRO A 28 -26.41 -11.37 -10.04
N GLY A 29 -25.23 -11.32 -9.40
CA GLY A 29 -25.08 -10.57 -8.14
C GLY A 29 -24.04 -11.04 -7.13
N ALA A 30 -23.38 -12.19 -7.30
CA ALA A 30 -22.28 -12.57 -6.41
C ALA A 30 -20.93 -12.34 -7.10
N ALA A 31 -20.11 -11.44 -6.56
CA ALA A 31 -18.71 -11.35 -6.94
C ALA A 31 -18.04 -12.73 -6.73
N PRO A 32 -17.23 -13.23 -7.67
CA PRO A 32 -16.56 -14.51 -7.50
C PRO A 32 -15.72 -14.50 -6.22
N ALA A 33 -15.93 -15.50 -5.36
CA ALA A 33 -15.25 -15.59 -4.07
C ALA A 33 -13.70 -15.59 -4.25
N CYS A 34 -12.99 -14.80 -3.45
CA CYS A 34 -11.54 -14.94 -3.26
C CYS A 34 -11.33 -16.17 -2.36
N ILE A 35 -11.43 -17.37 -2.94
CA ILE A 35 -11.12 -18.60 -2.22
C ILE A 35 -9.61 -18.80 -2.33
N VAL A 36 -8.91 -18.73 -1.20
CA VAL A 36 -7.55 -19.28 -1.10
C VAL A 36 -7.72 -20.80 -1.13
N GLN A 37 -7.66 -21.39 -2.32
CA GLN A 37 -7.95 -22.82 -2.52
C GLN A 37 -6.92 -23.74 -1.82
N ASP A 38 -5.81 -23.18 -1.35
CA ASP A 38 -4.71 -23.93 -0.76
C ASP A 38 -4.31 -23.31 0.58
N LYS A 39 -5.01 -23.70 1.67
CA LYS A 39 -4.70 -23.30 3.06
C LYS A 39 -3.33 -23.78 3.54
N ALA A 40 -2.61 -24.56 2.73
CA ALA A 40 -1.24 -24.98 3.00
C ALA A 40 -0.21 -23.84 2.83
N LYS A 41 -0.57 -22.73 2.18
CA LYS A 41 0.29 -21.56 2.05
C LYS A 41 0.30 -20.75 3.34
N ASP A 42 1.47 -20.19 3.68
CA ASP A 42 1.61 -19.33 4.86
C ASP A 42 0.65 -18.12 4.74
N GLU A 43 -0.43 -18.13 5.52
CA GLU A 43 -1.46 -17.08 5.54
C GLU A 43 -0.90 -15.72 5.97
N ASP A 44 0.30 -15.71 6.57
CA ASP A 44 0.99 -14.48 7.00
C ASP A 44 2.00 -13.95 5.97
N SER A 45 2.22 -14.64 4.85
CA SER A 45 3.10 -14.15 3.78
C SER A 45 2.40 -13.12 2.90
N ALA A 46 3.12 -12.05 2.56
CA ALA A 46 2.69 -11.07 1.56
C ALA A 46 2.36 -11.73 0.21
N GLN A 47 2.98 -12.87 -0.14
CA GLN A 47 2.69 -13.59 -1.38
C GLN A 47 1.29 -14.22 -1.37
N THR A 48 0.82 -14.67 -0.21
CA THR A 48 -0.57 -15.13 -0.06
C THR A 48 -1.53 -13.96 -0.26
N CYS A 49 -1.23 -12.80 0.31
CA CYS A 49 -2.01 -11.58 0.10
C CYS A 49 -2.02 -11.16 -1.38
N ALA A 50 -0.87 -11.27 -2.08
CA ALA A 50 -0.69 -10.88 -3.47
C ALA A 50 -1.57 -11.67 -4.46
N MET A 51 -2.06 -12.85 -4.08
CA MET A 51 -2.94 -13.65 -4.93
C MET A 51 -4.24 -12.90 -5.28
N CYS A 52 -4.80 -12.17 -4.31
CA CYS A 52 -6.00 -11.34 -4.49
C CYS A 52 -5.66 -9.84 -4.53
N HIS A 53 -4.76 -9.34 -3.67
CA HIS A 53 -4.42 -7.91 -3.53
C HIS A 53 -3.26 -7.47 -4.41
N LYS A 54 -3.35 -7.74 -5.73
CA LYS A 54 -2.24 -7.56 -6.68
C LYS A 54 -1.69 -6.13 -6.72
N ASP A 55 -2.56 -5.13 -6.87
CA ASP A 55 -2.12 -3.73 -6.99
C ASP A 55 -1.49 -3.23 -5.67
N ILE A 56 -2.07 -3.59 -4.53
CA ILE A 56 -1.55 -3.23 -3.20
C ILE A 56 -0.16 -3.86 -2.98
N HIS A 57 -0.01 -5.14 -3.28
CA HIS A 57 1.27 -5.82 -3.16
C HIS A 57 2.32 -5.22 -4.12
N ALA A 58 1.93 -4.90 -5.35
CA ALA A 58 2.84 -4.28 -6.33
C ALA A 58 3.33 -2.91 -5.86
N GLU A 59 2.48 -2.12 -5.20
CA GLU A 59 2.87 -0.85 -4.61
C GLU A 59 3.86 -1.00 -3.45
N TRP A 60 3.68 -2.02 -2.61
CA TRP A 60 4.46 -2.25 -1.38
C TRP A 60 5.81 -2.93 -1.64
N LYS A 61 5.86 -3.97 -2.47
CA LYS A 61 6.97 -4.94 -2.56
C LYS A 61 8.34 -4.31 -2.82
N ASP A 62 8.37 -3.17 -3.52
CA ASP A 62 9.60 -2.51 -3.91
C ASP A 62 10.00 -1.35 -2.98
N ARG A 63 9.21 -1.09 -1.95
CA ARG A 63 9.34 0.05 -1.03
C ARG A 63 10.21 -0.28 0.18
N LYS A 64 10.59 0.77 0.92
CA LYS A 64 11.47 0.64 2.09
C LYS A 64 10.88 -0.20 3.21
N HIS A 65 9.56 -0.24 3.37
CA HIS A 65 8.91 -1.16 4.32
C HIS A 65 9.11 -2.63 3.96
N ALA A 66 8.87 -3.03 2.70
CA ALA A 66 9.10 -4.40 2.24
C ALA A 66 10.57 -4.81 2.36
N LYS A 67 11.49 -3.87 2.14
CA LYS A 67 12.93 -4.09 2.17
C LYS A 67 13.56 -3.83 3.55
N ALA A 68 12.77 -3.48 4.57
CA ALA A 68 13.31 -2.97 5.84
C ALA A 68 14.29 -3.94 6.51
N TRP A 69 14.05 -5.25 6.40
CA TRP A 69 14.97 -6.25 6.93
C TRP A 69 16.20 -6.46 6.06
N ASP A 70 16.02 -6.61 4.74
CA ASP A 70 17.11 -6.99 3.83
C ASP A 70 17.92 -5.80 3.31
N ASP A 71 17.55 -4.56 3.65
CA ASP A 71 18.27 -3.36 3.27
C ASP A 71 19.75 -3.43 3.74
N GLU A 72 20.67 -3.26 2.79
CA GLU A 72 22.10 -3.41 3.04
C GLU A 72 22.61 -2.37 4.03
N VAL A 73 22.11 -1.13 3.97
CA VAL A 73 22.51 -0.07 4.90
C VAL A 73 22.08 -0.45 6.32
N TYR A 74 20.87 -0.99 6.48
CA TYR A 74 20.41 -1.53 7.75
C TYR A 74 21.29 -2.68 8.25
N GLN A 75 21.48 -3.72 7.42
CA GLN A 75 22.26 -4.91 7.78
C GLN A 75 23.69 -4.55 8.16
N ASN A 76 24.33 -3.62 7.45
CA ASN A 76 25.66 -3.13 7.79
C ASN A 76 25.66 -2.27 9.05
N SER A 77 24.62 -1.46 9.27
CA SER A 77 24.49 -0.60 10.45
C SER A 77 24.34 -1.39 11.75
N ILE A 78 23.62 -2.52 11.74
CA ILE A 78 23.37 -3.31 12.95
C ILE A 78 24.56 -4.16 13.39
N LYS A 79 25.50 -4.50 12.48
CA LYS A 79 26.72 -5.29 12.81
C LYS A 79 27.54 -4.68 13.95
N LYS A 80 27.55 -3.34 14.05
CA LYS A 80 28.30 -2.58 15.06
C LYS A 80 27.47 -2.20 16.29
N LYS A 81 26.21 -2.64 16.40
CA LYS A 81 25.30 -2.27 17.49
C LYS A 81 25.26 -3.36 18.57
N ARG A 82 25.65 -3.00 19.79
CA ARG A 82 25.56 -3.87 20.98
C ARG A 82 24.16 -4.46 21.19
N ASN A 83 23.12 -3.70 20.83
CA ASN A 83 21.71 -4.07 21.03
C ASN A 83 20.93 -4.15 19.70
N ALA A 84 21.48 -4.81 18.67
CA ALA A 84 20.82 -4.97 17.35
C ALA A 84 19.37 -5.46 17.42
N LYS A 85 19.06 -6.35 18.39
CA LYS A 85 17.70 -6.86 18.63
C LYS A 85 16.65 -5.77 18.86
N LEU A 86 17.03 -4.60 19.38
CA LEU A 86 16.11 -3.48 19.57
C LEU A 86 15.62 -2.88 18.24
N CYS A 87 16.42 -2.99 17.18
CA CYS A 87 16.11 -2.49 15.84
C CYS A 87 15.13 -3.43 15.11
N HIS A 88 15.19 -4.74 15.41
CA HIS A 88 14.35 -5.75 14.77
C HIS A 88 12.86 -5.47 14.97
N ALA A 89 12.49 -4.90 16.12
CA ALA A 89 11.10 -4.52 16.41
C ALA A 89 10.51 -3.55 15.37
N CYS A 90 11.31 -2.73 14.69
CA CYS A 90 10.82 -1.81 13.66
C CYS A 90 11.08 -2.30 12.22
N HIS A 91 12.06 -3.20 12.04
CA HIS A 91 12.46 -3.69 10.71
C HIS A 91 11.80 -5.03 10.32
N ILE A 92 11.36 -5.80 11.31
CA ILE A 92 10.54 -7.02 11.17
C ILE A 92 9.44 -7.03 12.24
N PRO A 93 8.60 -5.99 12.31
CA PRO A 93 7.58 -5.87 13.35
C PRO A 93 6.58 -7.03 13.25
N GLY A 94 6.14 -7.51 14.42
CA GLY A 94 4.84 -8.16 14.54
C GLY A 94 3.72 -7.13 14.38
N SER A 95 2.53 -7.46 14.87
CA SER A 95 1.39 -6.53 14.79
C SER A 95 1.67 -5.22 15.56
N VAL A 96 1.54 -4.08 14.87
CA VAL A 96 1.55 -2.75 15.49
C VAL A 96 0.20 -2.40 16.14
N LEU A 97 -0.88 -3.11 15.77
CA LEU A 97 -2.22 -2.91 16.35
C LEU A 97 -2.29 -3.34 17.81
N ALA A 98 -1.51 -4.36 18.20
CA ALA A 98 -1.50 -4.88 19.57
C ALA A 98 -1.25 -3.78 20.61
N LYS A 99 -0.40 -2.79 20.28
CA LYS A 99 -0.07 -1.63 21.12
C LYS A 99 0.25 -0.41 20.25
N ALA A 100 -0.73 0.12 19.53
CA ALA A 100 -0.55 1.27 18.64
C ALA A 100 0.16 2.44 19.35
N GLY A 101 1.14 3.04 18.66
CA GLY A 101 1.98 4.13 19.18
C GLY A 101 3.09 3.66 20.14
N ARG A 102 3.17 2.36 20.45
CA ARG A 102 4.26 1.78 21.22
C ARG A 102 5.07 0.83 20.34
N ARG A 103 6.34 0.67 20.69
CA ARG A 103 7.23 -0.24 19.97
C ARG A 103 6.66 -1.67 19.98
N PRO A 104 6.45 -2.31 18.82
CA PRO A 104 5.90 -3.65 18.75
C PRO A 104 6.95 -4.71 19.13
N ALA A 105 6.52 -5.97 19.23
CA ALA A 105 7.43 -7.10 19.23
C ALA A 105 7.97 -7.32 17.81
N LYS A 106 9.08 -8.06 17.67
CA LYS A 106 9.51 -8.58 16.37
C LYS A 106 8.67 -9.80 15.97
N ARG A 107 8.60 -10.07 14.69
CA ARG A 107 8.09 -11.31 14.12
C ARG A 107 9.23 -12.32 13.95
N ASP A 108 8.89 -13.60 13.84
CA ASP A 108 9.85 -14.70 13.69
C ASP A 108 9.83 -15.38 12.32
N LYS A 109 8.78 -15.16 11.52
CA LYS A 109 8.59 -15.72 10.17
C LYS A 109 8.74 -14.65 9.09
N ASN A 110 8.80 -15.04 7.82
CA ASN A 110 8.93 -14.21 6.60
C ASN A 110 9.77 -12.93 6.77
N LEU A 111 10.92 -13.01 7.44
CA LEU A 111 11.70 -11.84 7.83
C LEU A 111 12.12 -10.99 6.62
N HIS A 112 12.38 -11.64 5.48
CA HIS A 112 12.71 -11.00 4.20
C HIS A 112 11.62 -10.06 3.67
N GLU A 113 10.38 -10.18 4.16
CA GLU A 113 9.29 -9.25 3.84
C GLU A 113 9.31 -7.96 4.68
N GLY A 114 10.29 -7.79 5.58
CA GLY A 114 10.43 -6.58 6.40
C GLY A 114 9.16 -6.24 7.19
N VAL A 115 8.66 -5.02 6.99
CA VAL A 115 7.35 -4.55 7.47
C VAL A 115 6.29 -5.01 6.45
N THR A 116 5.71 -6.18 6.71
CA THR A 116 4.78 -6.89 5.82
C THR A 116 3.30 -6.56 6.10
N CYS A 117 2.39 -7.06 5.27
CA CYS A 117 0.94 -6.83 5.36
C CYS A 117 0.41 -7.10 6.77
N VAL A 118 0.79 -8.24 7.35
CA VAL A 118 0.32 -8.67 8.67
C VAL A 118 0.90 -7.86 9.83
N SER A 119 2.01 -7.15 9.62
CA SER A 119 2.56 -6.25 10.64
C SER A 119 1.63 -5.06 10.90
N CYS A 120 0.92 -4.59 9.87
CA CYS A 120 -0.01 -3.47 9.97
C CYS A 120 -1.47 -3.93 10.14
N HIS A 121 -1.88 -4.96 9.39
CA HIS A 121 -3.29 -5.31 9.26
C HIS A 121 -3.75 -6.48 10.13
N LYS A 122 -2.86 -7.40 10.57
CA LYS A 122 -3.31 -8.61 11.28
C LYS A 122 -3.22 -8.43 12.79
N GLN A 123 -4.33 -8.66 13.48
CA GLN A 123 -4.39 -8.70 14.94
C GLN A 123 -5.47 -9.69 15.38
N ASP A 124 -5.13 -10.55 16.34
CA ASP A 124 -6.02 -11.60 16.89
C ASP A 124 -6.63 -12.51 15.80
N GLY A 125 -5.81 -12.87 14.81
CA GLY A 125 -6.21 -13.74 13.70
C GLY A 125 -7.05 -13.06 12.61
N LYS A 126 -7.40 -11.79 12.78
CA LYS A 126 -8.28 -11.05 11.87
C LYS A 126 -7.52 -9.98 11.09
N ILE A 127 -8.03 -9.62 9.92
CA ILE A 127 -7.49 -8.55 9.08
C ILE A 127 -8.27 -7.26 9.32
N HIS A 128 -7.63 -6.25 9.88
CA HIS A 128 -8.20 -4.96 10.22
C HIS A 128 -7.99 -3.97 9.08
N GLY A 129 -8.98 -3.12 8.84
CA GLY A 129 -8.91 -2.11 7.82
C GLY A 129 -10.11 -1.15 7.87
N PRO A 130 -10.19 -0.19 6.94
CA PRO A 130 -11.20 0.88 7.01
C PRO A 130 -12.64 0.42 6.68
N PHE A 131 -12.82 -0.76 6.08
CA PHE A 131 -14.12 -1.18 5.53
C PHE A 131 -14.75 -2.41 6.18
N GLY A 132 -13.97 -3.36 6.71
CA GLY A 132 -14.52 -4.63 7.22
C GLY A 132 -15.32 -5.40 6.17
N ALA A 133 -14.75 -5.61 4.97
CA ALA A 133 -15.46 -6.24 3.87
C ALA A 133 -15.78 -7.72 4.17
N LYS A 134 -17.02 -8.15 3.91
CA LYS A 134 -17.38 -9.57 3.99
C LYS A 134 -16.75 -10.34 2.83
N THR A 135 -16.00 -11.39 3.14
CA THR A 135 -15.34 -12.28 2.18
C THR A 135 -15.08 -13.62 2.84
N ASP A 136 -15.00 -14.68 2.03
CA ASP A 136 -14.68 -16.03 2.49
C ASP A 136 -13.16 -16.27 2.60
N ALA A 137 -12.33 -15.29 2.20
CA ALA A 137 -10.88 -15.40 2.20
C ALA A 137 -10.27 -15.34 3.61
N HIS A 138 -10.72 -14.36 4.40
CA HIS A 138 -10.29 -14.10 5.77
C HIS A 138 -11.32 -13.22 6.49
N GLU A 139 -11.38 -13.33 7.82
CA GLU A 139 -12.23 -12.43 8.61
C GLU A 139 -11.68 -11.01 8.54
N SER A 140 -12.54 -10.06 8.14
CA SER A 140 -12.17 -8.64 8.03
C SER A 140 -12.91 -7.79 9.07
N VAL A 141 -12.16 -6.95 9.77
CA VAL A 141 -12.69 -6.05 10.80
C VAL A 141 -12.61 -4.61 10.32
N LYS A 142 -13.72 -3.88 10.45
CA LYS A 142 -13.71 -2.42 10.30
C LYS A 142 -13.11 -1.81 11.56
N ASP A 143 -11.89 -1.27 11.44
CA ASP A 143 -11.14 -0.75 12.57
C ASP A 143 -10.98 0.78 12.46
N PRO A 144 -11.48 1.56 13.44
CA PRO A 144 -11.29 3.01 13.51
C PRO A 144 -9.83 3.46 13.47
N MET A 145 -8.87 2.60 13.82
CA MET A 145 -7.44 2.90 13.71
C MET A 145 -7.00 3.16 12.26
N PHE A 146 -7.71 2.62 11.27
CA PHE A 146 -7.44 2.86 9.85
C PHE A 146 -8.17 4.09 9.29
N ALA A 147 -8.95 4.79 10.11
CA ALA A 147 -9.44 6.11 9.74
C ALA A 147 -8.28 7.12 9.74
N GLU A 148 -8.28 8.04 8.78
CA GLU A 148 -7.17 8.98 8.56
C GLU A 148 -6.71 9.69 9.84
N LYS A 149 -7.65 10.20 10.64
CA LYS A 149 -7.36 10.92 11.90
C LYS A 149 -6.65 10.07 12.96
N ASN A 150 -6.85 8.75 12.96
CA ASN A 150 -6.33 7.84 13.98
C ASN A 150 -5.08 7.07 13.51
N SER A 151 -4.94 6.92 12.20
CA SER A 151 -3.93 6.09 11.53
C SER A 151 -2.48 6.40 11.91
N SER A 152 -2.17 7.64 12.33
CA SER A 152 -0.84 8.01 12.81
C SER A 152 -0.36 7.09 13.95
N GLY A 153 -1.26 6.56 14.78
CA GLY A 153 -0.91 5.61 15.84
C GLY A 153 -0.17 4.36 15.33
N LEU A 154 -0.53 3.86 14.14
CA LEU A 154 0.14 2.73 13.50
C LEU A 154 1.60 3.06 13.19
N CYS A 155 1.83 4.20 12.53
CA CYS A 155 3.14 4.69 12.11
C CYS A 155 4.03 5.00 13.31
N LEU A 156 3.46 5.64 14.34
CA LEU A 156 4.16 6.10 15.53
C LEU A 156 4.72 4.94 16.37
N SER A 157 4.25 3.71 16.19
CA SER A 157 4.80 2.50 16.81
C SER A 157 6.28 2.30 16.48
N CYS A 158 6.71 2.70 15.28
CA CYS A 158 8.11 2.64 14.84
C CYS A 158 8.73 4.04 14.72
N HIS A 159 7.99 5.01 14.16
CA HIS A 159 8.49 6.34 13.79
C HIS A 159 8.52 7.37 14.93
N SER A 160 8.21 6.96 16.17
CA SER A 160 8.42 7.80 17.37
C SER A 160 9.74 7.52 18.08
N THR A 161 10.46 6.47 17.68
CA THR A 161 11.76 6.12 18.29
C THR A 161 12.74 7.25 18.06
N LYS A 162 13.59 7.59 19.03
CA LYS A 162 14.69 8.52 18.82
C LYS A 162 15.89 7.77 18.24
N ILE A 163 16.17 7.94 16.95
CA ILE A 163 17.36 7.41 16.28
C ILE A 163 18.02 8.57 15.54
N ASP A 164 19.02 9.17 16.20
CA ASP A 164 19.76 10.31 15.67
C ASP A 164 18.85 11.48 15.21
N VAL A 165 19.28 12.26 14.21
CA VAL A 165 18.52 13.40 13.63
C VAL A 165 17.36 12.97 12.73
N VAL A 166 17.41 11.75 12.17
CA VAL A 166 16.43 11.24 11.19
C VAL A 166 15.13 10.77 11.85
N LEU A 167 15.22 10.42 13.13
CA LEU A 167 14.11 9.94 13.95
C LEU A 167 14.13 10.74 15.25
N PRO A 168 13.32 11.81 15.29
CA PRO A 168 12.02 11.60 15.92
C PRO A 168 10.86 12.22 15.11
N VAL A 169 10.62 11.77 13.88
CA VAL A 169 9.51 12.23 13.00
C VAL A 169 8.17 12.37 13.74
N GLY A 170 7.81 11.37 14.56
CA GLY A 170 6.59 11.43 15.37
C GLY A 170 6.55 12.56 16.40
N ARG A 171 7.71 12.92 16.96
CA ARG A 171 7.84 14.07 17.86
C ARG A 171 7.66 15.36 17.09
N ASP A 172 8.27 15.51 15.92
CA ASP A 172 8.17 16.74 15.13
C ASP A 172 6.73 16.97 14.69
N PHE A 173 6.06 15.92 14.22
CA PHE A 173 4.65 15.94 13.86
C PHE A 173 3.76 16.39 15.02
N LYS A 174 4.05 15.90 16.23
CA LYS A 174 3.35 16.29 17.46
C LYS A 174 3.66 17.74 17.84
N SER A 175 4.92 18.15 17.84
CA SER A 175 5.36 19.51 18.18
C SER A 175 4.75 20.56 17.24
N ALA A 176 4.62 20.23 15.95
CA ALA A 176 3.98 21.07 14.94
C ALA A 176 2.44 21.06 14.99
N LYS A 177 1.85 20.29 15.93
CA LYS A 177 0.39 20.15 16.15
C LYS A 177 -0.37 19.75 14.89
N LEU A 178 0.21 18.89 14.07
CA LEU A 178 -0.34 18.59 12.74
C LEU A 178 -1.65 17.80 12.79
N ALA A 179 -1.83 16.94 13.80
CA ALA A 179 -3.10 16.28 14.04
C ALA A 179 -4.24 17.28 14.32
N GLU A 180 -3.97 18.34 15.10
CA GLU A 180 -4.94 19.41 15.38
C GLU A 180 -5.29 20.20 14.09
N LYS A 181 -4.36 20.26 13.14
CA LYS A 181 -4.56 20.84 11.79
C LYS A 181 -5.17 19.85 10.79
N GLY A 182 -5.70 18.72 11.27
CA GLY A 182 -6.35 17.71 10.43
C GLY A 182 -5.41 16.92 9.52
N LYS A 183 -4.10 16.96 9.75
CA LYS A 183 -3.12 16.18 9.00
C LYS A 183 -2.90 14.82 9.64
N SER A 184 -2.44 13.86 8.84
CA SER A 184 -2.09 12.51 9.27
C SER A 184 -0.88 12.01 8.47
N CYS A 185 -0.20 10.98 8.98
CA CYS A 185 0.89 10.36 8.24
C CYS A 185 0.39 9.80 6.88
N VAL A 186 -0.75 9.10 6.90
CA VAL A 186 -1.34 8.50 5.70
C VAL A 186 -1.83 9.54 4.70
N GLY A 187 -2.23 10.73 5.16
CA GLY A 187 -2.71 11.81 4.28
C GLY A 187 -1.62 12.34 3.33
N CYS A 188 -0.35 12.29 3.73
CA CYS A 188 0.77 12.71 2.90
C CYS A 188 1.53 11.52 2.28
N HIS A 189 1.82 10.49 3.09
CA HIS A 189 2.67 9.37 2.64
C HIS A 189 1.90 8.28 1.89
N MET A 190 0.57 8.21 2.01
CA MET A 190 -0.26 7.21 1.34
C MET A 190 -1.36 7.89 0.50
N PRO A 191 -1.04 8.34 -0.73
CA PRO A 191 -1.99 9.05 -1.58
C PRO A 191 -3.31 8.30 -1.77
N GLU A 192 -4.40 9.05 -1.97
CA GLU A 192 -5.71 8.47 -2.27
C GLU A 192 -5.71 7.76 -3.62
N VAL A 193 -6.36 6.61 -3.66
CA VAL A 193 -6.59 5.83 -4.89
C VAL A 193 -8.02 5.33 -4.91
N GLU A 194 -8.62 5.16 -6.08
CA GLU A 194 -9.93 4.52 -6.21
C GLU A 194 -9.81 3.29 -7.11
N ARG A 195 -10.01 2.10 -6.53
CA ARG A 195 -9.85 0.82 -7.23
C ARG A 195 -10.66 -0.29 -6.57
N HIS A 196 -10.72 -1.44 -7.23
CA HIS A 196 -11.07 -2.69 -6.55
C HIS A 196 -9.91 -3.10 -5.66
N MET A 197 -10.21 -3.52 -4.42
CA MET A 197 -9.15 -3.87 -3.47
C MET A 197 -8.54 -5.24 -3.76
N ALA A 198 -9.29 -6.13 -4.41
CA ALA A 198 -8.87 -7.48 -4.70
C ALA A 198 -9.39 -7.96 -6.06
N VAL A 199 -8.70 -8.94 -6.64
CA VAL A 199 -9.14 -9.73 -7.79
C VAL A 199 -9.31 -11.20 -7.39
N SER A 200 -10.11 -11.95 -8.14
CA SER A 200 -10.22 -13.39 -7.95
C SER A 200 -8.93 -14.07 -8.40
N PRO A 201 -8.35 -14.98 -7.60
CA PRO A 201 -7.16 -15.71 -8.00
C PRO A 201 -7.43 -16.73 -9.10
N VAL A 202 -8.71 -17.10 -9.31
CA VAL A 202 -9.13 -18.11 -10.30
C VAL A 202 -9.19 -17.53 -11.71
N ASN A 203 -9.79 -16.35 -11.88
CA ASN A 203 -10.05 -15.77 -13.20
C ASN A 203 -9.47 -14.35 -13.38
N GLY A 204 -8.82 -13.80 -12.36
CA GLY A 204 -8.22 -12.46 -12.39
C GLY A 204 -9.21 -11.30 -12.43
N LYS A 205 -10.53 -11.55 -12.40
CA LYS A 205 -11.53 -10.48 -12.44
C LYS A 205 -11.61 -9.75 -11.10
N PRO A 206 -11.92 -8.43 -11.10
CA PRO A 206 -12.10 -7.69 -9.86
C PRO A 206 -13.18 -8.28 -8.95
N THR A 207 -12.97 -8.13 -7.63
CA THR A 207 -13.92 -8.56 -6.59
C THR A 207 -14.41 -7.36 -5.80
N GLY A 208 -15.70 -7.40 -5.42
CA GLY A 208 -16.37 -6.29 -4.75
C GLY A 208 -16.42 -5.00 -5.58
N GLU A 209 -16.91 -3.94 -4.98
CA GLU A 209 -17.01 -2.62 -5.62
C GLU A 209 -15.67 -1.87 -5.56
N LYS A 210 -15.51 -0.90 -6.47
CA LYS A 210 -14.45 0.10 -6.34
C LYS A 210 -14.67 0.93 -5.09
N ARG A 211 -13.59 1.24 -4.38
CA ARG A 211 -13.65 2.05 -3.17
C ARG A 211 -12.46 3.01 -3.16
N LYS A 212 -12.67 4.18 -2.57
CA LYS A 212 -11.58 5.06 -2.19
C LYS A 212 -10.74 4.36 -1.14
N GLY A 213 -9.44 4.31 -1.34
CA GLY A 213 -8.47 3.69 -0.46
C GLY A 213 -7.18 4.50 -0.45
N ARG A 214 -6.11 3.86 0.02
CA ARG A 214 -4.80 4.49 0.16
C ARG A 214 -3.75 3.63 -0.55
N SER A 215 -2.86 4.28 -1.29
CA SER A 215 -1.72 3.60 -1.91
C SER A 215 -0.77 3.08 -0.85
N HIS A 216 -0.26 1.87 -1.04
CA HIS A 216 0.77 1.25 -0.19
C HIS A 216 2.18 1.53 -0.70
N ALA A 217 2.32 2.47 -1.65
CA ALA A 217 3.62 2.97 -2.09
C ALA A 217 4.39 3.64 -0.95
N MET A 218 3.68 4.24 0.02
CA MET A 218 4.26 4.86 1.22
C MET A 218 5.45 5.76 0.88
N LEU A 219 5.14 6.90 0.25
CA LEU A 219 6.11 7.82 -0.34
C LEU A 219 7.14 8.28 0.70
N GLY A 220 8.41 8.38 0.32
CA GLY A 220 9.50 8.75 1.21
C GLY A 220 10.73 9.28 0.46
N PRO A 221 11.94 9.17 1.05
CA PRO A 221 13.18 9.70 0.47
C PRO A 221 13.57 9.12 -0.89
N ASN A 222 12.96 7.99 -1.28
CA ASN A 222 13.18 7.36 -2.58
C ASN A 222 12.26 7.93 -3.68
N ASP A 223 11.36 8.85 -3.35
CA ASP A 223 10.38 9.44 -4.27
C ASP A 223 10.74 10.92 -4.51
N ALA A 224 11.60 11.17 -5.51
CA ALA A 224 12.19 12.50 -5.73
C ALA A 224 11.14 13.62 -5.89
N GLU A 225 10.04 13.36 -6.61
CA GLU A 225 8.94 14.31 -6.77
C GLU A 225 8.25 14.62 -5.44
N PHE A 226 8.04 13.61 -4.59
CA PHE A 226 7.49 13.79 -3.26
C PHE A 226 8.46 14.59 -2.37
N CYS A 227 9.75 14.30 -2.42
CA CYS A 227 10.77 15.06 -1.69
C CYS A 227 10.83 16.53 -2.12
N ALA A 228 10.63 16.82 -3.41
CA ALA A 228 10.60 18.19 -3.90
C ALA A 228 9.48 19.03 -3.27
N LEU A 229 8.35 18.41 -2.88
CA LEU A 229 7.25 19.09 -2.20
C LEU A 229 7.57 19.49 -0.75
N ALA A 230 8.66 18.96 -0.17
CA ALA A 230 9.04 19.26 1.21
C ALA A 230 9.56 20.70 1.38
N PHE A 231 10.00 21.37 0.31
CA PHE A 231 10.55 22.72 0.38
C PHE A 231 9.79 23.70 -0.50
N LYS A 232 9.39 24.83 0.08
CA LYS A 232 8.97 26.00 -0.70
C LYS A 232 10.17 26.94 -0.77
N LEU A 233 10.66 27.16 -1.98
CA LEU A 233 11.83 27.99 -2.24
C LEU A 233 11.41 29.28 -2.93
N SER A 234 11.93 30.42 -2.47
CA SER A 234 11.87 31.68 -3.20
C SER A 234 13.20 32.40 -3.13
N ALA A 235 13.54 33.14 -4.17
CA ALA A 235 14.79 33.89 -4.23
C ALA A 235 14.49 35.37 -4.47
N THR A 236 15.09 36.24 -3.66
CA THR A 236 14.96 37.70 -3.76
C THR A 236 16.34 38.34 -3.87
N LYS A 237 16.42 39.57 -4.37
CA LYS A 237 17.64 40.38 -4.31
C LYS A 237 17.49 41.44 -3.23
N ALA A 238 18.43 41.51 -2.30
CA ALA A 238 18.46 42.53 -1.24
C ALA A 238 19.93 42.97 -1.03
N ASP A 239 20.17 44.28 -0.99
CA ASP A 239 21.51 44.88 -0.78
C ASP A 239 22.59 44.34 -1.72
N GLY A 240 22.25 44.14 -2.99
CA GLY A 240 23.16 43.58 -4.00
C GLY A 240 23.47 42.08 -3.84
N LYS A 241 22.82 41.39 -2.89
CA LYS A 241 22.97 39.95 -2.64
C LYS A 241 21.73 39.18 -3.10
N LEU A 242 21.93 37.92 -3.50
CA LEU A 242 20.86 36.94 -3.69
C LEU A 242 20.50 36.33 -2.33
N VAL A 243 19.23 36.44 -1.93
CA VAL A 243 18.69 35.86 -0.69
C VAL A 243 17.77 34.70 -1.08
N LEU A 244 18.11 33.50 -0.63
CA LEU A 244 17.27 32.31 -0.79
C LEU A 244 16.43 32.13 0.48
N HIS A 245 15.11 32.17 0.34
CA HIS A 245 14.17 31.78 1.38
C HIS A 245 13.78 30.32 1.15
N MET A 246 13.85 29.54 2.22
CA MET A 246 13.49 28.12 2.21
C MET A 246 12.58 27.83 3.39
N GLU A 247 11.35 27.39 3.10
CA GLU A 247 10.37 26.94 4.08
C GLU A 247 10.27 25.41 4.01
N ASN A 248 10.39 24.75 5.15
CA ASN A 248 10.05 23.33 5.28
C ASN A 248 8.52 23.16 5.30
N GLY A 249 7.96 22.66 4.21
CA GLY A 249 6.55 22.32 4.07
C GLY A 249 6.20 20.91 4.55
N ALA A 250 7.18 20.10 4.96
CA ALA A 250 6.94 18.76 5.48
C ALA A 250 6.36 18.80 6.90
N GLY A 251 5.73 17.69 7.30
CA GLY A 251 5.14 17.55 8.62
C GLY A 251 6.14 17.29 9.76
N HIS A 252 7.43 17.29 9.46
CA HIS A 252 8.53 16.95 10.37
C HIS A 252 9.83 17.57 9.87
N GLY A 253 10.93 17.43 10.64
CA GLY A 253 12.26 17.82 10.18
C GLY A 253 12.66 17.12 8.87
N VAL A 254 13.38 17.82 8.01
CA VAL A 254 13.94 17.27 6.76
C VAL A 254 15.48 17.31 6.87
N PRO A 255 16.20 16.22 6.57
CA PRO A 255 15.70 14.95 6.04
C PRO A 255 14.90 14.12 7.06
N GLY A 256 13.78 13.54 6.60
CA GLY A 256 13.04 12.49 7.31
C GLY A 256 13.48 11.09 6.89
N LEU A 257 12.78 10.06 7.39
CA LEU A 257 12.94 8.65 6.99
C LEU A 257 12.22 8.30 5.69
#